data_AF-A0A453DCG7-F1
#
_entry.id   AF-A0A453DCG7-F1
#
_cell.length_a   1.000
_cell.length_b   1.000
_cell.length_c   1.000
_cell.angle_alpha   90.00
_cell.angle_beta   90.00
_cell.angle_gamma   90.00
#
_symmetry.space_group_name_H-M   'P 1'
#
loop_
_entity.id
_entity.type
_entity.pdbx_description
1 polymer ?
#
loop_
_entity_poly.entity_id
_entity_poly.type
_entity_poly.pdbx_seq_one_letter_code
_entity_poly.pdbx_strand_id
1 'polypeptide(L)'
;EEEASLGGHARTVAVDDGAGCVKLDLGFMVFNKVTYSHMMEWLEGLGVEMERSDMSFSVSTQSKGGGGGCEWGNGNGISSLLAQKTNILKPSFWRMVCEILKFKNDALTYLEDHEHNPDLDRKETLGQFIQSHGYSLSFQEAYLIPVCTGMWSCSSQDVLSLSAFLVLSFCRNHGLVQLFRHSQLPTVKPRSQSYVNKVKGELESIGCRIKTSCQVKSISSIDGAGYRVLEKDGSEETYDSVILGVHAPNALKVLGIEATHHERRILGACQYVHR
;
A
#
# COMPACT_ATOMS: atom_id res chain seq x y z
N GLU A 1 22.12 -3.46 -4.51
CA GLU A 1 20.91 -2.76 -5.01
C GLU A 1 21.00 -2.75 -6.53
N GLU A 2 19.99 -3.29 -7.21
CA GLU A 2 19.96 -3.35 -8.68
C GLU A 2 19.86 -1.95 -9.29
N GLU A 3 19.08 -1.08 -8.66
CA GLU A 3 18.86 0.29 -9.13
C GLU A 3 20.03 1.22 -8.77
N ALA A 4 20.10 2.36 -9.46
CA ALA A 4 21.10 3.40 -9.13
C ALA A 4 20.83 4.09 -7.78
N SER A 5 19.60 3.99 -7.27
CA SER A 5 19.15 4.62 -6.02
C SER A 5 18.65 3.59 -5.02
N LEU A 6 18.96 3.81 -3.74
CA LEU A 6 18.37 3.06 -2.64
C LEU A 6 16.93 3.49 -2.38
N GLY A 7 16.14 2.59 -1.80
CA GLY A 7 14.81 2.88 -1.24
C GLY A 7 13.66 2.07 -1.85
N GLY A 8 13.84 1.54 -3.07
CA GLY A 8 12.80 0.78 -3.77
C GLY A 8 11.50 1.59 -3.92
N HIS A 9 10.44 1.19 -3.22
CA HIS A 9 9.16 1.93 -3.22
C HIS A 9 9.20 3.26 -2.45
N ALA A 10 10.19 3.49 -1.60
CA ALA A 10 10.46 4.80 -1.00
C ALA A 10 11.27 5.64 -1.99
N ARG A 11 10.57 6.23 -2.95
CA ARG A 11 11.14 6.95 -4.07
C ARG A 11 10.57 8.35 -4.18
N THR A 12 11.44 9.33 -4.04
CA THR A 12 11.13 10.74 -4.31
C THR A 12 11.67 11.15 -5.68
N VAL A 13 10.85 11.80 -6.49
CA VAL A 13 11.26 12.43 -7.74
C VAL A 13 11.14 13.95 -7.65
N ALA A 14 12.04 14.65 -8.32
CA ALA A 14 11.98 16.09 -8.47
C ALA A 14 11.31 16.43 -9.80
N VAL A 15 10.31 17.30 -9.77
CA VAL A 15 9.59 17.79 -10.96
C VAL A 15 9.67 19.31 -10.94
N ASP A 16 10.01 19.90 -12.08
CA ASP A 16 9.92 21.35 -12.29
C ASP A 16 8.54 21.64 -12.88
N ASP A 17 7.72 22.41 -12.15
CA ASP A 17 6.37 22.81 -12.59
C ASP A 17 6.35 24.20 -13.25
N GLY A 18 7.52 24.79 -13.50
CA GLY A 18 7.68 26.16 -14.02
C GLY A 18 7.60 27.25 -12.96
N ALA A 19 7.09 26.95 -11.75
CA ALA A 19 7.14 27.82 -10.58
C ALA A 19 8.28 27.44 -9.62
N GLY A 20 8.77 26.20 -9.71
CA GLY A 20 9.97 25.74 -9.04
C GLY A 20 10.10 24.22 -9.02
N CYS A 21 11.15 23.74 -8.35
CA CYS A 21 11.38 22.31 -8.17
C CYS A 21 10.56 21.76 -6.99
N VAL A 22 9.62 20.87 -7.29
CA VAL A 22 8.76 20.17 -6.33
C VAL A 22 9.21 18.72 -6.18
N LYS A 23 9.29 18.24 -4.94
CA LYS A 23 9.62 16.84 -4.63
C LYS A 23 8.36 16.02 -4.34
N LEU A 24 8.18 14.93 -5.09
CA LEU A 24 7.01 14.06 -5.05
C LEU A 24 7.41 12.63 -4.67
N ASP A 25 6.73 12.03 -3.70
CA ASP A 25 6.85 10.60 -3.41
C ASP A 25 5.94 9.79 -4.33
N LEU A 26 6.48 8.75 -4.97
CA LEU A 26 5.72 7.93 -5.94
C LEU A 26 5.13 6.65 -5.36
N GLY A 27 5.61 6.21 -4.20
CA GLY A 27 5.23 4.95 -3.56
C GLY A 27 4.91 5.12 -2.10
N PHE A 28 5.94 5.09 -1.25
CA PHE A 28 5.77 5.32 0.18
C PHE A 28 5.49 6.80 0.47
N MET A 29 4.24 7.12 0.77
CA MET A 29 3.80 8.51 1.00
C MET A 29 3.41 8.78 2.45
N VAL A 30 2.68 7.88 3.10
CA VAL A 30 2.13 8.10 4.45
C VAL A 30 2.16 6.84 5.30
N PHE A 31 2.11 7.03 6.61
CA PHE A 31 2.05 5.97 7.61
C PHE A 31 1.16 6.41 8.78
N ASN A 32 0.91 5.53 9.75
CA ASN A 32 0.06 5.84 10.90
C ASN A 32 0.54 5.11 12.16
N LYS A 33 0.20 5.65 13.33
CA LYS A 33 0.64 5.11 14.62
C LYS A 33 0.10 3.70 14.93
N VAL A 34 -1.06 3.34 14.38
CA VAL A 34 -1.72 2.06 14.67
C VAL A 34 -0.99 0.90 14.00
N THR A 35 -0.61 1.05 12.73
CA THR A 35 0.02 -0.02 11.95
C THR A 35 1.53 0.14 11.76
N TYR A 36 2.10 1.31 12.05
CA TYR A 36 3.52 1.62 11.82
C TYR A 36 4.25 2.06 13.10
N SER A 37 3.85 1.57 14.28
CA SER A 37 4.46 1.95 15.57
C SER A 37 5.99 1.81 15.56
N HIS A 38 6.50 0.65 15.15
CA HIS A 38 7.95 0.38 15.09
C HIS A 38 8.67 1.27 14.05
N MET A 39 8.04 1.52 12.91
CA MET A 39 8.63 2.40 11.90
C MET A 39 8.69 3.84 12.39
N MET A 40 7.65 4.33 13.09
CA MET A 40 7.64 5.68 13.66
C MET A 40 8.74 5.83 14.70
N GLU A 41 8.87 4.88 15.63
CA GLU A 41 9.92 4.88 16.64
C GLU A 41 11.32 4.85 16.00
N TRP A 42 11.50 4.03 14.96
CA TRP A 42 12.75 3.95 14.22
C TRP A 42 13.09 5.26 13.47
N LEU A 43 12.10 5.89 12.83
CA LEU A 43 12.27 7.17 12.15
C LEU A 43 12.61 8.29 13.15
N GLU A 44 11.95 8.31 14.31
CA GLU A 44 12.27 9.24 15.41
C GLU A 44 13.70 9.03 15.93
N GLY A 45 14.10 7.78 16.15
CA GLY A 45 15.46 7.42 16.56
C GLY A 45 16.54 7.80 15.53
N LEU A 46 16.21 7.76 14.24
CA LEU A 46 17.05 8.23 13.14
C LEU A 46 17.04 9.78 12.99
N GLY A 47 16.27 10.47 13.83
CA GLY A 47 16.08 11.93 13.78
C GLY A 47 15.36 12.39 12.52
N VAL A 48 14.55 11.55 11.87
CA VAL A 48 13.76 11.91 10.69
C VAL A 48 12.59 12.79 11.11
N GLU A 49 12.49 13.98 10.51
CA GLU A 49 11.34 14.85 10.72
C GLU A 49 10.10 14.30 10.00
N MET A 50 8.96 14.38 10.67
CA MET A 50 7.67 13.99 10.12
C MET A 50 6.73 15.19 10.12
N GLU A 51 5.93 15.32 9.07
CA GLU A 51 4.90 16.35 8.94
C GLU A 51 3.52 15.72 8.76
N ARG A 52 2.47 16.49 9.00
CA ARG A 52 1.10 16.02 8.80
C ARG A 52 0.69 16.26 7.35
N SER A 53 0.26 15.20 6.68
CA SER A 53 -0.36 15.27 5.35
C SER A 53 -1.88 15.37 5.47
N ASP A 54 -2.47 16.22 4.64
CA ASP A 54 -3.91 16.19 4.37
C ASP A 54 -4.22 14.97 3.50
N MET A 55 -5.05 14.06 4.01
CA MET A 55 -5.49 12.85 3.32
C MET A 55 -6.98 12.90 2.97
N SER A 56 -7.47 14.10 2.67
CA SER A 56 -8.80 14.27 2.12
C SER A 56 -8.97 13.51 0.81
N PHE A 57 -10.19 13.05 0.58
CA PHE A 57 -10.58 12.23 -0.54
C PHE A 57 -11.87 12.78 -1.15
N SER A 58 -11.94 12.72 -2.48
CA SER A 58 -13.12 13.13 -3.23
C SER A 58 -13.34 12.18 -4.40
N VAL A 59 -14.61 11.89 -4.68
CA VAL A 59 -15.04 11.11 -5.83
C VAL A 59 -15.80 12.02 -6.78
N SER A 60 -15.55 11.86 -8.07
CA SER A 60 -16.35 12.44 -9.14
C SER A 60 -16.67 11.35 -10.16
N THR A 61 -17.92 10.90 -10.21
CA THR A 61 -18.37 9.90 -11.18
C THR A 61 -19.11 10.56 -12.34
N GLN A 62 -18.89 10.07 -13.55
CA GLN A 62 -19.68 10.44 -14.72
C GLN A 62 -20.73 9.36 -14.99
N SER A 63 -21.98 9.78 -15.24
CA SER A 63 -23.03 8.85 -15.65
C SER A 63 -23.02 8.68 -17.16
N LYS A 64 -22.98 7.42 -17.63
CA LYS A 64 -22.97 7.08 -19.05
C LYS A 64 -24.30 7.39 -19.78
N GLY A 65 -25.35 7.81 -19.06
CA GLY A 65 -26.71 7.96 -19.59
C GLY A 65 -27.39 9.31 -19.38
N GLY A 66 -26.65 10.40 -19.15
CA GLY A 66 -27.22 11.76 -19.02
C GLY A 66 -27.93 12.05 -17.68
N GLY A 67 -28.20 11.04 -16.85
CA GLY A 67 -28.61 11.23 -15.46
C GLY A 67 -27.40 11.64 -14.62
N GLY A 68 -27.25 12.94 -14.35
CA GLY A 68 -26.03 13.57 -13.81
C GLY A 68 -25.25 12.76 -12.76
N GLY A 69 -23.92 12.82 -12.88
CA GLY A 69 -22.95 12.13 -12.04
C GLY A 69 -23.05 12.41 -10.53
N CYS A 70 -22.14 11.81 -9.75
CA CYS A 70 -22.05 11.99 -8.30
C CYS A 70 -20.68 12.56 -7.93
N GLU A 71 -20.68 13.73 -7.30
CA GLU A 71 -19.50 14.33 -6.69
C GLU A 71 -19.70 14.51 -5.18
N TRP A 72 -18.73 14.04 -4.41
CA TRP A 72 -18.67 14.22 -2.96
C TRP A 72 -17.24 14.06 -2.45
N GLY A 73 -16.95 14.52 -1.23
CA GLY A 73 -15.67 14.29 -0.56
C GLY A 73 -15.76 14.47 0.95
N ASN A 74 -14.62 14.30 1.64
CA ASN A 74 -14.55 14.33 3.12
C ASN A 74 -13.60 15.42 3.70
N GLY A 75 -13.05 16.31 2.85
CA GLY A 75 -12.10 17.34 3.28
C GLY A 75 -12.70 18.38 4.24
N ASN A 76 -13.88 18.92 3.92
CA ASN A 76 -14.53 20.01 4.65
C ASN A 76 -15.90 19.59 5.23
N GLY A 77 -15.99 18.36 5.75
CA GLY A 77 -17.21 17.83 6.37
C GLY A 77 -18.42 17.86 5.43
N ILE A 78 -19.55 18.39 5.91
CA ILE A 78 -20.82 18.43 5.14
C ILE A 78 -20.67 19.23 3.83
N SER A 79 -19.84 20.28 3.81
CA SER A 79 -19.61 21.07 2.60
C SER A 79 -18.98 20.25 1.48
N SER A 80 -18.07 19.33 1.82
CA SER A 80 -17.48 18.42 0.82
C SER A 80 -18.42 17.27 0.50
N LEU A 81 -19.17 16.75 1.47
CA LEU A 81 -20.14 15.69 1.23
C LEU A 81 -21.23 16.13 0.24
N LEU A 82 -21.68 17.39 0.36
CA LEU A 82 -22.68 18.00 -0.50
C LEU A 82 -22.07 18.97 -1.52
N ALA A 83 -20.83 18.71 -1.95
CA ALA A 83 -20.13 19.52 -2.97
C ALA A 83 -21.01 19.72 -4.21
N GLN A 84 -21.69 18.65 -4.65
CA GLN A 84 -22.77 18.72 -5.63
C GLN A 84 -24.12 18.87 -4.92
N LYS A 85 -24.64 20.10 -4.87
CA LYS A 85 -25.92 20.45 -4.18
C LYS A 85 -27.12 19.62 -4.63
N THR A 86 -27.15 19.15 -5.87
CA THR A 86 -28.26 18.30 -6.37
C THR A 86 -28.32 16.95 -5.67
N ASN A 87 -27.25 16.49 -5.01
CA ASN A 87 -27.24 15.25 -4.22
C ASN A 87 -28.20 15.30 -3.03
N ILE A 88 -28.53 16.49 -2.50
CA ILE A 88 -29.51 16.66 -1.42
C ILE A 88 -30.87 16.07 -1.82
N LEU A 89 -31.24 16.18 -3.10
CA LEU A 89 -32.53 15.71 -3.61
C LEU A 89 -32.48 14.28 -4.16
N LYS A 90 -31.32 13.60 -4.14
CA LYS A 90 -31.15 12.24 -4.69
C LYS A 90 -31.32 11.18 -3.59
N PRO A 91 -32.38 10.36 -3.59
CA PRO A 91 -32.54 9.31 -2.59
C PRO A 91 -31.41 8.26 -2.63
N SER A 92 -30.84 7.98 -3.79
CA SER A 92 -29.69 7.09 -3.96
C SER A 92 -28.44 7.60 -3.26
N PHE A 93 -28.24 8.92 -3.18
CA PHE A 93 -27.12 9.52 -2.47
C PHE A 93 -27.23 9.29 -0.96
N TRP A 94 -28.40 9.56 -0.38
CA TRP A 94 -28.63 9.32 1.04
C TRP A 94 -28.60 7.83 1.40
N ARG A 95 -29.07 6.96 0.50
CA ARG A 95 -28.89 5.50 0.65
C ARG A 95 -27.41 5.14 0.73
N MET A 96 -26.58 5.64 -0.18
CA MET A 96 -25.14 5.45 -0.14
C MET A 96 -24.54 5.95 1.19
N VAL A 97 -24.91 7.13 1.67
CA VAL A 97 -24.41 7.67 2.94
C VAL A 97 -24.77 6.76 4.13
N CYS A 98 -26.01 6.28 4.19
CA CYS A 98 -26.43 5.31 5.21
C CYS A 98 -25.67 3.99 5.08
N GLU A 99 -25.44 3.51 3.86
CA GLU A 99 -24.68 2.30 3.58
C GLU A 99 -23.21 2.41 3.99
N ILE A 100 -22.59 3.59 3.88
CA ILE A 100 -21.21 3.80 4.38
C ILE A 100 -21.15 3.63 5.90
N LEU A 101 -22.16 4.14 6.64
CA LEU A 101 -22.24 3.95 8.08
C LEU A 101 -22.51 2.49 8.46
N LYS A 102 -23.39 1.81 7.71
CA LYS A 102 -23.64 0.37 7.85
C LYS A 102 -22.37 -0.44 7.60
N PHE A 103 -21.64 -0.14 6.53
CA PHE A 103 -20.40 -0.80 6.14
C PHE A 103 -19.33 -0.73 7.20
N LYS A 104 -19.25 0.38 7.95
CA LYS A 104 -18.36 0.45 9.11
C LYS A 104 -18.66 -0.62 10.13
N ASN A 105 -19.92 -0.79 10.50
CA ASN A 105 -20.31 -1.75 11.53
C ASN A 105 -20.16 -3.17 11.01
N ASP A 106 -20.64 -3.45 9.80
CA ASP A 106 -20.50 -4.77 9.16
C ASP A 106 -19.03 -5.19 9.06
N ALA A 107 -18.13 -4.25 8.69
CA ALA A 107 -16.70 -4.51 8.62
C ALA A 107 -16.07 -4.81 9.97
N LEU A 108 -16.49 -4.13 11.04
CA LEU A 108 -15.98 -4.39 12.39
C LEU A 108 -16.43 -5.76 12.90
N THR A 109 -17.72 -6.07 12.78
CA THR A 109 -18.27 -7.38 13.16
C THR A 109 -17.57 -8.51 12.40
N TYR A 110 -17.41 -8.35 11.08
CA TYR A 110 -16.71 -9.33 10.25
C TYR A 110 -15.29 -9.63 10.76
N LEU A 111 -14.52 -8.57 11.06
CA LEU A 111 -13.15 -8.72 11.54
C LEU A 111 -13.10 -9.32 12.94
N GLU A 112 -14.01 -8.94 13.84
CA GLU A 112 -14.13 -9.53 15.17
C GLU A 112 -14.42 -11.04 15.08
N ASP A 113 -15.35 -11.46 14.22
CA ASP A 113 -15.68 -12.88 14.04
C ASP A 113 -14.47 -13.69 13.53
N HIS A 114 -13.70 -13.14 12.59
CA HIS A 114 -12.48 -13.76 12.06
C HIS A 114 -11.31 -13.76 13.05
N GLU A 115 -11.23 -12.78 13.96
CA GLU A 115 -10.22 -12.73 15.02
C GLU A 115 -10.51 -13.76 16.12
N HIS A 116 -11.79 -14.00 16.44
CA HIS A 116 -12.18 -15.01 17.42
C HIS A 116 -12.17 -16.44 16.88
N ASN A 117 -12.23 -16.62 15.55
CA ASN A 117 -12.26 -17.93 14.90
C ASN A 117 -11.15 -18.03 13.84
N PRO A 118 -9.89 -18.28 14.24
CA PRO A 118 -8.75 -18.30 13.32
C PRO A 118 -8.81 -19.40 12.27
N ASP A 119 -9.61 -20.45 12.50
CA ASP A 119 -9.85 -21.55 11.55
C ASP A 119 -10.81 -21.17 10.41
N LEU A 120 -11.47 -20.00 10.48
CA LEU A 120 -12.32 -19.52 9.40
C LEU A 120 -11.47 -19.20 8.17
N ASP A 121 -11.86 -19.79 7.05
CA ASP A 121 -11.23 -19.56 5.76
C ASP A 121 -11.44 -18.11 5.31
N ARG A 122 -10.36 -17.44 4.87
CA ARG A 122 -10.35 -16.02 4.46
C ARG A 122 -10.52 -15.85 2.94
N LYS A 123 -11.15 -16.84 2.30
CA LYS A 123 -11.37 -16.91 0.85
C LYS A 123 -12.54 -16.07 0.35
N GLU A 124 -13.42 -15.60 1.23
CA GLU A 124 -14.50 -14.72 0.81
C GLU A 124 -13.93 -13.47 0.14
N THR A 125 -14.42 -13.18 -1.06
CA THR A 125 -14.01 -11.98 -1.81
C THR A 125 -14.82 -10.77 -1.38
N LEU A 126 -14.27 -9.58 -1.61
CA LEU A 126 -14.99 -8.33 -1.36
C LEU A 126 -16.33 -8.29 -2.12
N GLY A 127 -16.37 -8.79 -3.35
CA GLY A 127 -17.60 -8.89 -4.13
C GLY A 127 -18.67 -9.78 -3.47
N GLN A 128 -18.27 -10.92 -2.92
CA GLN A 128 -19.17 -11.82 -2.19
C GLN A 128 -19.71 -11.17 -0.91
N PHE A 129 -18.83 -10.51 -0.15
CA PHE A 129 -19.20 -9.75 1.05
C PHE A 129 -20.23 -8.65 0.74
N ILE A 130 -20.00 -7.88 -0.33
CA ILE A 130 -20.91 -6.82 -0.77
C ILE A 130 -22.29 -7.40 -1.14
N GLN A 131 -22.29 -8.51 -1.89
CA GLN A 131 -23.50 -9.17 -2.35
C GLN A 131 -24.32 -9.74 -1.19
N SER A 132 -23.68 -10.40 -0.23
CA SER A 132 -24.33 -11.02 0.92
C SER A 132 -25.00 -9.99 1.84
N HIS A 133 -24.43 -8.80 1.96
CA HIS A 133 -24.96 -7.71 2.79
C HIS A 133 -25.94 -6.78 2.04
N GLY A 134 -26.15 -6.99 0.74
CA GLY A 134 -27.14 -6.28 -0.06
C GLY A 134 -26.80 -4.81 -0.34
N TYR A 135 -25.51 -4.47 -0.48
CA TYR A 135 -25.08 -3.10 -0.75
C TYR A 135 -25.48 -2.60 -2.15
N SER A 136 -26.02 -1.38 -2.22
CA SER A 136 -26.47 -0.81 -3.48
C SER A 136 -25.34 -0.54 -4.49
N LEU A 137 -25.69 -0.48 -5.78
CA LEU A 137 -24.76 -0.12 -6.84
C LEU A 137 -24.17 1.29 -6.62
N SER A 138 -24.97 2.23 -6.09
CA SER A 138 -24.50 3.58 -5.77
C SER A 138 -23.39 3.57 -4.72
N PHE A 139 -23.50 2.74 -3.68
CA PHE A 139 -22.43 2.55 -2.70
C PHE A 139 -21.19 1.91 -3.32
N GLN A 140 -21.36 0.89 -4.15
CA GLN A 140 -20.24 0.23 -4.80
C GLN A 140 -19.48 1.18 -5.73
N GLU A 141 -20.17 1.83 -6.67
CA GLU A 141 -19.55 2.62 -7.75
C GLU A 141 -19.13 4.02 -7.33
N ALA A 142 -19.82 4.66 -6.37
CA ALA A 142 -19.52 6.03 -5.97
C ALA A 142 -18.78 6.13 -4.62
N TYR A 143 -18.58 5.03 -3.90
CA TYR A 143 -17.79 5.02 -2.66
C TYR A 143 -16.74 3.91 -2.64
N LEU A 144 -17.15 2.64 -2.59
CA LEU A 144 -16.23 1.55 -2.22
C LEU A 144 -15.17 1.30 -3.31
N ILE A 145 -15.58 1.18 -4.56
CA ILE A 145 -14.67 0.94 -5.69
C ILE A 145 -13.72 2.13 -5.87
N PRO A 146 -14.17 3.40 -5.93
CA PRO A 146 -13.25 4.55 -6.00
C PRO A 146 -12.22 4.59 -4.87
N VAL A 147 -12.63 4.32 -3.62
CA VAL A 147 -11.72 4.27 -2.48
C VAL A 147 -10.67 3.17 -2.68
N CYS A 148 -11.11 1.95 -3.01
CA CYS A 148 -10.21 0.81 -3.18
C CYS A 148 -9.25 0.98 -4.38
N THR A 149 -9.77 1.40 -5.53
CA THR A 149 -8.97 1.62 -6.74
C THR A 149 -7.94 2.74 -6.56
N GLY A 150 -8.28 3.80 -5.81
CA GLY A 150 -7.32 4.85 -5.46
C GLY A 150 -6.14 4.35 -4.61
N MET A 151 -6.36 3.32 -3.79
CA MET A 151 -5.34 2.80 -2.86
C MET A 151 -4.48 1.70 -3.48
N TRP A 152 -5.11 0.74 -4.16
CA TRP A 152 -4.41 -0.40 -4.76
C TRP A 152 -4.04 -0.18 -6.23
N SER A 153 -4.48 0.93 -6.83
CA SER A 153 -4.22 1.27 -8.24
C SER A 153 -4.57 0.13 -9.22
N CYS A 154 -5.62 -0.64 -8.91
CA CYS A 154 -6.09 -1.77 -9.70
C CYS A 154 -7.46 -1.50 -10.33
N SER A 155 -7.90 -2.38 -11.24
CA SER A 155 -9.21 -2.22 -11.88
C SER A 155 -10.35 -2.47 -10.87
N SER A 156 -11.56 -2.02 -11.21
CA SER A 156 -12.74 -2.28 -10.40
C SER A 156 -13.04 -3.77 -10.24
N GLN A 157 -12.76 -4.58 -11.27
CA GLN A 157 -12.92 -6.04 -11.23
C GLN A 157 -11.89 -6.67 -10.28
N ASP A 158 -10.64 -6.18 -10.31
CA ASP A 158 -9.59 -6.69 -9.43
C ASP A 158 -9.94 -6.42 -7.96
N VAL A 159 -10.39 -5.20 -7.64
CA VAL A 159 -10.83 -4.83 -6.28
C VAL A 159 -11.85 -5.81 -5.72
N LEU A 160 -12.86 -6.20 -6.52
CA LEU A 160 -13.94 -7.08 -6.08
C LEU A 160 -13.47 -8.54 -5.87
N SER A 161 -12.34 -8.92 -6.49
CA SER A 161 -11.74 -10.25 -6.33
C SER A 161 -10.76 -10.34 -5.15
N LEU A 162 -10.36 -9.21 -4.56
CA LEU A 162 -9.54 -9.19 -3.35
C LEU A 162 -10.28 -9.85 -2.18
N SER A 163 -9.52 -10.44 -1.25
CA SER A 163 -10.06 -10.97 0.01
C SER A 163 -10.78 -9.87 0.78
N ALA A 164 -12.02 -10.15 1.21
CA ALA A 164 -12.78 -9.23 2.06
C ALA A 164 -12.00 -8.92 3.34
N PHE A 165 -11.43 -9.93 4.00
CA PHE A 165 -10.60 -9.75 5.18
C PHE A 165 -9.47 -8.72 4.97
N LEU A 166 -8.76 -8.77 3.83
CA LEU A 166 -7.68 -7.84 3.51
C LEU A 166 -8.20 -6.41 3.38
N VAL A 167 -9.27 -6.21 2.59
CA VAL A 167 -9.82 -4.88 2.32
C VAL A 167 -10.44 -4.27 3.59
N LEU A 168 -11.21 -5.05 4.35
CA LEU A 168 -11.86 -4.58 5.57
C LEU A 168 -10.83 -4.28 6.67
N SER A 169 -9.81 -5.13 6.83
CA SER A 169 -8.70 -4.87 7.76
C SER A 169 -7.99 -3.56 7.41
N PHE A 170 -7.74 -3.32 6.12
CA PHE A 170 -7.14 -2.08 5.65
C PHE A 170 -8.03 -0.87 5.98
N CYS A 171 -9.32 -0.94 5.68
CA CYS A 171 -10.29 0.10 5.99
C CYS A 171 -10.34 0.44 7.50
N ARG A 172 -10.33 -0.57 8.37
CA ARG A 172 -10.27 -0.40 9.84
C ARG A 172 -8.98 0.30 10.26
N ASN A 173 -7.84 -0.20 9.77
CA ASN A 173 -6.51 0.26 10.17
C ASN A 173 -6.19 1.70 9.71
N HIS A 174 -6.74 2.13 8.57
CA HIS A 174 -6.51 3.46 8.01
C HIS A 174 -7.62 4.46 8.30
N GLY A 175 -8.67 4.05 9.04
CA GLY A 175 -9.79 4.93 9.39
C GLY A 175 -10.64 5.36 8.19
N LEU A 176 -10.60 4.60 7.09
CA LEU A 176 -11.21 4.97 5.80
C LEU A 176 -12.73 4.87 5.78
N VAL A 177 -13.32 4.38 6.86
CA VAL A 177 -14.78 4.28 7.01
C VAL A 177 -15.40 5.51 7.70
N GLN A 178 -14.68 6.63 7.72
CA GLN A 178 -15.14 7.88 8.31
C GLN A 178 -15.51 8.91 7.23
N LEU A 179 -16.82 9.23 7.14
CA LEU A 179 -17.38 10.23 6.22
C LEU A 179 -17.03 11.67 6.60
N PHE A 180 -17.00 11.99 7.90
CA PHE A 180 -16.91 13.37 8.40
C PHE A 180 -15.56 13.72 9.03
N ARG A 181 -14.60 12.80 8.98
CA ARG A 181 -13.25 12.99 9.50
C ARG A 181 -12.26 12.33 8.55
N HIS A 182 -11.39 13.14 7.95
CA HIS A 182 -10.21 12.62 7.28
C HIS A 182 -9.05 12.59 8.29
N SER A 183 -8.23 11.55 8.22
CA SER A 183 -7.06 11.40 9.08
C SER A 183 -5.94 12.29 8.58
N GLN A 184 -5.38 13.14 9.43
CA GLN A 184 -4.08 13.74 9.16
C GLN A 184 -3.02 12.68 9.44
N LEU A 185 -2.50 12.06 8.38
CA LEU A 185 -1.49 11.01 8.50
C LEU A 185 -0.10 11.62 8.46
N PRO A 186 0.84 11.16 9.30
CA PRO A 186 2.23 11.56 9.18
C PRO A 186 2.83 11.09 7.85
N THR A 187 3.66 11.96 7.28
CA THR A 187 4.55 11.71 6.15
C THR A 187 5.96 12.18 6.50
N VAL A 188 6.96 11.70 5.77
CA VAL A 188 8.36 12.08 6.00
C VAL A 188 8.64 13.46 5.39
N LYS A 189 9.30 14.33 6.16
CA LYS A 189 9.74 15.66 5.70
C LYS A 189 11.24 15.66 5.38
N PRO A 190 11.67 16.16 4.20
CA PRO A 190 10.85 16.73 3.13
C PRO A 190 10.07 15.70 2.30
N ARG A 191 10.58 14.46 2.14
CA ARG A 191 9.96 13.32 1.43
C ARG A 191 10.71 12.02 1.73
N SER A 192 10.18 10.87 1.32
CA SER A 192 10.69 9.53 1.66
C SER A 192 12.19 9.32 1.39
N GLN A 193 12.75 9.88 0.31
CA GLN A 193 14.19 9.75 0.01
C GLN A 193 15.09 10.31 1.12
N SER A 194 14.59 11.25 1.93
CA SER A 194 15.38 11.85 3.02
C SER A 194 15.73 10.84 4.12
N TYR A 195 14.81 9.96 4.52
CA TYR A 195 15.14 8.95 5.53
C TYR A 195 16.04 7.86 4.93
N VAL A 196 15.85 7.51 3.65
CA VAL A 196 16.72 6.57 2.95
C VAL A 196 18.16 7.06 2.94
N ASN A 197 18.37 8.36 2.68
CA ASN A 197 19.70 8.96 2.73
C ASN A 197 20.31 8.97 4.14
N LYS A 198 19.49 9.14 5.19
CA LYS A 198 19.96 9.02 6.57
C LYS A 198 20.39 7.60 6.91
N VAL A 199 19.57 6.60 6.55
CA VAL A 199 19.92 5.18 6.72
C VAL A 199 21.21 4.85 5.99
N LYS A 200 21.36 5.34 4.75
CA LYS A 200 22.60 5.17 3.98
C LYS A 200 23.80 5.71 4.78
N GLY A 201 23.71 6.93 5.30
CA GLY A 201 24.78 7.56 6.08
C GLY A 201 25.12 6.79 7.35
N GLU A 202 24.13 6.32 8.10
CA GLU A 202 24.34 5.50 9.30
C GLU A 202 25.04 4.18 8.97
N LEU A 203 24.59 3.48 7.92
CA LEU A 203 25.21 2.25 7.45
C LEU A 203 26.67 2.48 7.01
N GLU A 204 26.93 3.52 6.23
CA GLU A 204 28.29 3.88 5.81
C GLU A 204 29.18 4.25 7.03
N SER A 205 28.62 4.89 8.06
CA SER A 205 29.35 5.27 9.28
C SER A 205 29.86 4.07 10.08
N ILE A 206 29.15 2.94 10.04
CA ILE A 206 29.55 1.68 10.67
C ILE A 206 30.38 0.79 9.72
N GLY A 207 30.82 1.32 8.59
CA GLY A 207 31.67 0.62 7.62
C GLY A 207 30.93 -0.30 6.66
N CYS A 208 29.60 -0.20 6.55
CA CYS A 208 28.84 -0.96 5.57
C CYS A 208 29.18 -0.49 4.16
N ARG A 209 29.49 -1.44 3.26
CA ARG A 209 29.77 -1.16 1.86
C ARG A 209 28.49 -1.32 1.03
N ILE A 210 27.99 -0.22 0.47
CA ILE A 210 26.75 -0.21 -0.31
C ILE A 210 27.09 -0.21 -1.81
N LYS A 211 26.60 -1.23 -2.53
CA LYS A 211 26.72 -1.34 -4.00
C LYS A 211 25.36 -1.06 -4.66
N THR A 212 25.30 0.01 -5.45
CA THR A 212 24.14 0.38 -6.31
C THR A 212 24.44 0.04 -7.78
N SER A 213 23.43 0.06 -8.64
CA SER A 213 23.54 -0.38 -10.04
C SER A 213 24.13 -1.79 -10.17
N CYS A 214 23.85 -2.62 -9.17
CA CYS A 214 24.52 -3.88 -8.90
C CYS A 214 23.45 -4.97 -8.78
N GLN A 215 23.15 -5.60 -9.92
CA GLN A 215 22.17 -6.69 -10.00
C GLN A 215 22.83 -8.02 -9.67
N VAL A 216 22.36 -8.68 -8.60
CA VAL A 216 22.74 -10.06 -8.30
C VAL A 216 22.08 -10.99 -9.30
N LYS A 217 22.90 -11.82 -9.96
CA LYS A 217 22.46 -12.80 -10.95
C LYS A 217 22.12 -14.13 -10.30
N SER A 218 22.98 -14.64 -9.42
CA SER A 218 22.75 -15.92 -8.74
C SER A 218 23.46 -16.00 -7.41
N ILE A 219 22.91 -16.80 -6.50
CA ILE A 219 23.54 -17.18 -5.24
C ILE A 219 23.70 -18.70 -5.23
N SER A 220 24.90 -19.18 -4.90
CA SER A 220 25.18 -20.62 -4.76
C SER A 220 25.86 -20.92 -3.43
N SER A 221 25.44 -22.00 -2.77
CA SER A 221 26.14 -22.50 -1.59
C SER A 221 27.54 -22.99 -1.96
N ILE A 222 28.51 -22.76 -1.09
CA ILE A 222 29.85 -23.33 -1.19
C ILE A 222 29.97 -24.36 -0.06
N ASP A 223 29.49 -25.59 -0.24
CA ASP A 223 29.70 -26.77 0.64
C ASP A 223 30.08 -26.50 2.11
N GLY A 224 29.26 -25.76 2.85
CA GLY A 224 29.45 -25.46 4.27
C GLY A 224 30.41 -24.30 4.62
N ALA A 225 31.01 -23.64 3.62
CA ALA A 225 31.92 -22.50 3.72
C ALA A 225 31.25 -21.15 3.37
N GLY A 226 29.91 -21.11 3.29
CA GLY A 226 29.14 -19.90 3.02
C GLY A 226 28.51 -19.88 1.63
N TYR A 227 28.37 -18.69 1.07
CA TYR A 227 27.66 -18.42 -0.17
C TYR A 227 28.52 -17.62 -1.13
N ARG A 228 28.49 -18.03 -2.39
CA ARG A 228 29.01 -17.27 -3.53
C ARG A 228 27.89 -16.46 -4.16
N VAL A 229 28.14 -15.16 -4.35
CA VAL A 229 27.22 -14.21 -4.98
C VAL A 229 27.83 -13.79 -6.31
N LEU A 230 27.14 -14.12 -7.41
CA LEU A 230 27.53 -13.73 -8.75
C LEU A 230 26.69 -12.53 -9.21
N GLU A 231 27.36 -11.49 -9.67
CA GLU A 231 26.73 -10.29 -10.22
C GLU A 231 26.57 -10.39 -11.73
N LYS A 232 25.67 -9.57 -12.28
CA LYS A 232 25.37 -9.60 -13.73
C LYS A 232 26.53 -9.15 -14.61
N ASP A 233 27.43 -8.33 -14.08
CA ASP A 233 28.66 -7.90 -14.77
C ASP A 233 29.76 -8.99 -14.76
N GLY A 234 29.53 -10.10 -14.07
CA GLY A 234 30.46 -11.22 -13.95
C GLY A 234 31.38 -11.15 -12.73
N SER A 235 31.28 -10.11 -11.90
CA SER A 235 31.99 -10.05 -10.63
C SER A 235 31.42 -11.04 -9.62
N GLU A 236 32.29 -11.53 -8.73
CA GLU A 236 31.96 -12.60 -7.79
C GLU A 236 32.55 -12.28 -6.42
N GLU A 237 31.72 -12.45 -5.38
CA GLU A 237 32.11 -12.23 -3.99
C GLU A 237 31.56 -13.38 -3.12
N THR A 238 32.26 -13.67 -2.02
CA THR A 238 31.88 -14.74 -1.08
C THR A 238 31.51 -14.16 0.28
N TYR A 239 30.46 -14.71 0.88
CA TYR A 239 29.91 -14.25 2.17
C TYR A 239 29.55 -15.44 3.06
N ASP A 240 29.68 -15.29 4.37
CA ASP A 240 29.29 -16.34 5.33
C ASP A 240 27.77 -16.54 5.38
N SER A 241 27.01 -15.48 5.08
CA SER A 241 25.54 -15.48 5.14
C SER A 241 24.96 -14.45 4.17
N VAL A 242 23.74 -14.72 3.70
CA VAL A 242 23.01 -13.85 2.78
C VAL A 242 21.60 -13.59 3.29
N ILE A 243 21.19 -12.32 3.30
CA ILE A 243 19.83 -11.89 3.61
C ILE A 243 19.19 -11.36 2.33
N LEU A 244 18.07 -11.95 1.91
CA LEU A 244 17.34 -11.54 0.71
C LEU A 244 16.27 -10.50 1.05
N GLY A 245 16.56 -9.23 0.77
CA GLY A 245 15.62 -8.11 0.87
C GLY A 245 14.83 -7.85 -0.41
N VAL A 246 14.38 -8.89 -1.12
CA VAL A 246 13.71 -8.79 -2.43
C VAL A 246 12.35 -9.48 -2.44
N HIS A 247 11.50 -9.19 -3.44
CA HIS A 247 10.25 -9.91 -3.65
C HIS A 247 10.49 -11.40 -3.91
N ALA A 248 9.55 -12.26 -3.49
CA ALA A 248 9.66 -13.71 -3.53
C ALA A 248 9.98 -14.30 -4.93
N PRO A 249 9.38 -13.81 -6.04
CA PRO A 249 9.75 -14.28 -7.38
C PRO A 249 11.20 -13.90 -7.74
N ASN A 250 11.70 -12.77 -7.27
CA ASN A 250 13.08 -12.34 -7.52
C ASN A 250 14.06 -13.16 -6.65
N ALA A 251 13.70 -13.47 -5.40
CA ALA A 251 14.46 -14.41 -4.58
C ALA A 251 14.60 -15.77 -5.29
N LEU A 252 13.50 -16.33 -5.81
CA LEU A 252 13.54 -17.60 -6.55
C LEU A 252 14.39 -17.54 -7.83
N LYS A 253 14.37 -16.41 -8.55
CA LYS A 253 15.23 -16.23 -9.73
C LYS A 253 16.71 -16.28 -9.37
N VAL A 254 17.10 -15.61 -8.28
CA VAL A 254 18.50 -15.54 -7.85
C VAL A 254 18.96 -16.87 -7.22
N LEU A 255 18.11 -17.55 -6.46
CA LEU A 255 18.41 -18.88 -5.92
C LEU A 255 18.48 -19.95 -7.02
N GLY A 256 17.73 -19.78 -8.12
CA GLY A 256 17.86 -20.64 -9.30
C GLY A 256 17.65 -22.12 -9.00
N ILE A 257 18.63 -22.96 -9.30
CA ILE A 257 18.58 -24.42 -9.04
C ILE A 257 18.74 -24.76 -7.56
N GLU A 258 19.47 -23.93 -6.81
CA GLU A 258 19.78 -24.11 -5.39
C GLU A 258 18.57 -23.93 -4.48
N ALA A 259 17.49 -23.31 -4.98
CA ALA A 259 16.25 -23.16 -4.22
C ALA A 259 15.70 -24.54 -3.84
N THR A 260 15.63 -24.77 -2.52
CA THR A 260 15.10 -25.99 -1.93
C THR A 260 13.62 -26.16 -2.27
N HIS A 261 13.11 -27.38 -2.12
CA HIS A 261 11.69 -27.66 -2.30
C HIS A 261 10.79 -26.77 -1.41
N HIS A 262 11.21 -26.53 -0.16
CA HIS A 262 10.46 -25.68 0.76
C HIS A 262 10.46 -24.22 0.33
N GLU A 263 11.59 -23.66 -0.10
CA GLU A 263 11.68 -22.29 -0.60
C GLU A 263 10.83 -22.10 -1.85
N ARG A 264 10.89 -23.02 -2.82
CA ARG A 264 10.04 -22.98 -4.03
C ARG A 264 8.55 -22.98 -3.67
N ARG A 265 8.15 -23.86 -2.76
CA ARG A 265 6.75 -23.96 -2.32
C ARG A 265 6.27 -22.68 -1.62
N ILE A 266 7.08 -22.12 -0.72
CA ILE A 266 6.70 -20.95 0.08
C ILE A 266 6.74 -19.68 -0.76
N LEU A 267 7.87 -19.41 -1.42
CA LEU A 267 8.08 -18.19 -2.20
C LEU A 267 7.22 -18.19 -3.48
N GLY A 268 6.97 -19.37 -4.06
CA GLY A 268 6.12 -19.52 -5.24
C GLY A 268 4.62 -19.30 -4.97
N ALA A 269 4.20 -19.28 -3.71
CA ALA A 269 2.81 -19.00 -3.34
C ALA A 269 2.48 -17.49 -3.30
N CYS A 270 3.49 -16.62 -3.33
CA CYS A 270 3.29 -15.18 -3.29
C CYS A 270 2.76 -14.64 -4.62
N GLN A 271 1.58 -14.01 -4.59
CA GLN A 271 0.97 -13.34 -5.75
C GLN A 271 1.17 -11.82 -5.64
N TYR A 272 1.29 -11.17 -6.80
CA TYR A 272 1.51 -9.73 -6.92
C TYR A 272 0.48 -9.14 -7.88
N VAL A 273 0.02 -7.93 -7.57
CA VAL A 273 -0.77 -7.13 -8.50
C VAL A 273 0.20 -6.23 -9.24
N HIS A 274 0.30 -6.42 -10.57
CA HIS A 274 1.10 -5.57 -11.42
C HIS A 274 0.33 -4.30 -11.77
N ARG A 275 1.00 -3.15 -11.69
CA ARG A 275 0.53 -1.86 -12.21
C ARG A 275 0.86 -1.74 -13.68
#